data_AF-A0A1S1N869-F1
#
_entry.id   AF-A0A1S1N869-F1
#
_cell.length_a   1.000
_cell.length_b   1.000
_cell.length_c   1.000
_cell.angle_alpha   90.00
_cell.angle_beta   90.00
_cell.angle_gamma   90.00
#
_symmetry.space_group_name_H-M   'P 1'
#
loop_
_entity.id
_entity.type
_entity.pdbx_description
1 polymer ?
#
loop_
_entity_poly.entity_id
_entity_poly.type
_entity_poly.pdbx_seq_one_letter_code
_entity_poly.pdbx_strand_id
1 'polypeptide(L)'
;MSKIENIASDMIDMLSNPASRAGSTLHRINKMSSKGVSSKTIAVQLEENSKSGTSYTAEQVEGFNKLYDDCKTKVGVTKEQTKALINDQKSQTGKSIPAT
;
A
#
# COMPACT_ATOMS: atom_id res chain seq x y z
N MET A 1 31.07 2.93 -2.29
CA MET A 1 29.65 2.70 -2.61
C MET A 1 29.24 3.78 -3.58
N SER A 2 29.05 3.41 -4.85
CA SER A 2 28.99 4.36 -5.96
C SER A 2 27.63 5.03 -6.08
N LYS A 3 27.62 6.34 -6.36
CA LYS A 3 26.46 7.18 -6.72
C LYS A 3 25.46 6.51 -7.70
N ILE A 4 25.92 5.55 -8.48
CA ILE A 4 25.14 4.79 -9.47
C ILE A 4 24.04 3.94 -8.81
N GLU A 5 24.28 3.37 -7.62
CA GLU A 5 23.26 2.56 -6.93
C GLU A 5 22.11 3.43 -6.42
N ASN A 6 22.41 4.65 -5.95
CA ASN A 6 21.39 5.59 -5.47
C ASN A 6 20.56 6.19 -6.63
N ILE A 7 21.17 6.47 -7.79
CA ILE A 7 20.43 7.01 -8.95
C ILE A 7 19.42 5.99 -9.49
N ALA A 8 19.78 4.69 -9.51
CA ALA A 8 18.86 3.65 -9.96
C ALA A 8 17.68 3.46 -9.00
N SER A 9 17.89 3.52 -7.68
CA SER A 9 16.79 3.44 -6.70
C SER A 9 15.87 4.67 -6.77
N ASP A 10 16.45 5.86 -6.92
CA ASP A 10 15.70 7.11 -6.91
C ASP A 10 14.84 7.27 -8.19
N MET A 11 15.30 6.74 -9.33
CA MET A 11 14.53 6.71 -10.58
C MET A 11 13.38 5.68 -10.56
N ILE A 12 13.55 4.54 -9.87
CA ILE A 12 12.47 3.55 -9.67
C ILE A 12 11.35 4.13 -8.81
N ASP A 13 11.68 4.88 -7.76
CA ASP A 13 10.69 5.54 -6.90
C ASP A 13 9.95 6.68 -7.64
N MET A 14 10.55 7.27 -8.69
CA MET A 14 9.95 8.35 -9.49
C MET A 14 9.10 7.87 -10.68
N LEU A 15 9.43 6.72 -11.30
CA LEU A 15 8.69 6.12 -12.43
C LEU A 15 7.61 5.11 -12.02
N SER A 16 7.53 4.75 -10.74
CA SER A 16 6.56 3.79 -10.22
C SER A 16 5.17 4.42 -10.11
N ASN A 17 4.16 3.75 -10.63
CA ASN A 17 2.77 4.12 -10.36
C ASN A 17 2.46 4.00 -8.84
N PRO A 18 1.35 4.59 -8.34
CA PRO A 18 1.01 4.54 -6.92
C PRO A 18 1.01 3.13 -6.30
N ALA A 19 0.60 2.10 -7.05
CA ALA A 19 0.58 0.73 -6.54
C ALA A 19 2.00 0.20 -6.29
N SER A 20 2.93 0.45 -7.22
CA SER A 20 4.34 0.10 -7.04
C SER A 20 4.98 0.84 -5.86
N ARG A 21 4.71 2.15 -5.70
CA ARG A 21 5.22 2.92 -4.54
C ARG A 21 4.67 2.39 -3.23
N ALA A 22 3.37 2.12 -3.15
CA ALA A 22 2.75 1.55 -1.96
C ALA A 22 3.37 0.19 -1.61
N GLY A 23 3.57 -0.69 -2.60
CA GLY A 23 4.25 -1.97 -2.41
C GLY A 23 5.67 -1.84 -1.87
N SER A 24 6.48 -0.94 -2.44
CA SER A 24 7.83 -0.64 -1.96
C SER A 24 7.83 -0.10 -0.53
N THR A 25 6.91 0.80 -0.19
CA THR A 25 6.76 1.35 1.15
C THR A 25 6.42 0.26 2.16
N LEU A 26 5.43 -0.59 1.87
CA LEU A 26 5.07 -1.73 2.75
C LEU A 26 6.23 -2.69 2.96
N HIS A 27 7.01 -2.99 1.90
CA HIS A 27 8.22 -3.80 2.03
C HIS A 27 9.26 -3.17 2.96
N ARG A 28 9.50 -1.85 2.84
CA ARG A 28 10.43 -1.12 3.72
C ARG A 28 9.94 -1.10 5.17
N ILE A 29 8.65 -0.91 5.41
CA ILE A 29 8.02 -1.00 6.74
C ILE A 29 8.26 -2.37 7.38
N ASN A 30 8.00 -3.46 6.65
CA ASN A 30 8.21 -4.82 7.14
C ASN A 30 9.68 -5.10 7.45
N LYS A 31 10.59 -4.62 6.60
CA LYS A 31 12.04 -4.77 6.81
C LYS A 31 12.58 -3.96 7.99
N MET A 32 12.02 -2.78 8.27
CA MET A 32 12.36 -2.01 9.47
C MET A 32 11.85 -2.72 10.72
N SER A 33 10.60 -3.20 10.69
CA SER A 33 9.98 -3.92 11.80
C SER A 33 10.74 -5.20 12.15
N SER A 34 11.16 -5.98 11.14
CA SER A 34 11.95 -7.21 11.36
C SER A 34 13.36 -6.96 11.89
N LYS A 35 13.86 -5.73 11.78
CA LYS A 35 15.12 -5.27 12.39
C LYS A 35 14.94 -4.63 13.77
N GLY A 36 13.72 -4.67 14.33
CA GLY A 36 13.43 -4.16 15.67
C GLY A 36 13.18 -2.65 15.73
N VAL A 37 12.98 -1.97 14.60
CA VAL A 37 12.55 -0.56 14.61
C VAL A 37 11.11 -0.49 15.11
N SER A 38 10.85 0.36 16.11
CA SER A 38 9.52 0.46 16.71
C SER A 38 8.47 0.98 15.72
N SER A 39 7.23 0.49 15.82
CA SER A 39 6.11 0.96 15.01
C SER A 39 5.89 2.48 15.12
N LYS A 40 6.17 3.07 16.30
CA LYS A 40 6.09 4.51 16.52
C LYS A 40 7.14 5.28 15.71
N THR A 41 8.38 4.80 15.67
CA THR A 41 9.45 5.41 14.87
C THR A 41 9.14 5.33 13.37
N ILE A 42 8.63 4.18 12.92
CA ILE A 42 8.21 3.99 11.52
C ILE A 42 7.06 4.94 11.16
N ALA A 43 6.08 5.11 12.06
CA ALA A 43 4.96 6.02 11.84
C ALA A 43 5.42 7.47 11.67
N VAL A 44 6.34 7.94 12.52
CA VAL A 44 6.97 9.26 12.39
C VAL A 44 7.67 9.40 11.04
N GLN A 45 8.44 8.41 10.62
CA GLN A 45 9.11 8.43 9.31
C GLN A 45 8.11 8.56 8.15
N LEU A 46 6.96 7.88 8.21
CA LEU A 46 5.92 7.98 7.17
C LEU A 46 5.29 9.37 7.13
N GLU A 47 5.00 9.94 8.31
CA GLU A 47 4.41 11.26 8.46
C GLU A 47 5.35 12.37 7.96
N GLU A 48 6.63 12.34 8.35
CA GLU A 48 7.64 13.31 7.90
C GLU A 48 7.85 13.31 6.38
N ASN A 49 7.66 12.16 5.72
CA ASN A 49 7.80 12.04 4.27
C ASN A 49 6.49 12.27 3.50
N SER A 50 5.38 12.53 4.21
CA SER A 50 4.09 12.75 3.58
C SER A 50 3.97 14.17 3.03
N LYS A 51 3.99 14.32 1.70
CA LYS A 51 3.71 15.61 1.01
C LYS A 51 2.30 16.16 1.28
N SER A 52 1.36 15.30 1.67
CA SER A 52 -0.04 15.67 1.97
C SER A 52 -0.30 15.89 3.46
N GLY A 53 0.71 15.83 4.33
CA GLY A 53 0.53 15.97 5.78
C GLY A 53 -0.31 14.85 6.44
N THR A 54 -0.35 13.67 5.83
CA THR A 54 -1.02 12.49 6.39
C THR A 54 -0.27 11.99 7.63
N SER A 55 -0.98 11.91 8.75
CA SER A 55 -0.47 11.34 9.99
C SER A 55 -0.61 9.82 10.01
N TYR A 56 0.33 9.16 10.69
CA TYR A 56 0.34 7.71 10.84
C TYR A 56 0.45 7.32 12.32
N THR A 57 -0.21 6.22 12.69
CA THR A 57 -0.15 5.66 14.05
C THR A 57 0.65 4.36 14.08
N ALA A 58 1.11 3.98 15.27
CA ALA A 58 1.78 2.69 15.48
C ALA A 58 0.87 1.50 15.10
N GLU A 59 -0.43 1.59 15.42
CA GLU A 59 -1.41 0.55 15.08
C GLU A 59 -1.58 0.40 13.56
N GLN A 60 -1.57 1.51 12.81
CA GLN A 60 -1.61 1.45 11.34
C GLN A 60 -0.35 0.78 10.78
N VAL A 61 0.82 1.05 11.34
CA VAL A 61 2.08 0.38 10.95
C VAL A 61 2.00 -1.12 11.23
N GLU A 62 1.43 -1.55 12.36
CA GLU A 62 1.17 -2.96 12.62
C GLU A 62 0.20 -3.58 11.61
N GLY A 63 -0.86 -2.84 11.25
CA GLY A 63 -1.78 -3.23 10.18
C GLY A 63 -1.08 -3.41 8.83
N PHE A 64 -0.17 -2.51 8.47
CA PHE A 64 0.64 -2.61 7.26
C PHE A 64 1.55 -3.83 7.25
N ASN A 65 2.17 -4.15 8.38
CA ASN A 65 2.96 -5.37 8.54
C ASN A 65 2.10 -6.63 8.35
N LYS A 66 0.94 -6.70 9.01
CA LYS A 66 0.00 -7.83 8.86
C LYS A 66 -0.42 -8.03 7.40
N LEU A 67 -0.82 -6.94 6.73
CA LEU A 67 -1.20 -6.99 5.32
C LEU A 67 -0.05 -7.46 4.43
N TYR A 68 1.16 -6.93 4.65
CA TYR A 68 2.33 -7.31 3.88
C TYR A 68 2.70 -8.79 4.09
N ASP A 69 2.64 -9.27 5.33
CA ASP A 69 2.92 -10.66 5.67
C ASP A 69 1.90 -11.63 5.03
N ASP A 70 0.61 -11.31 5.06
CA ASP A 70 -0.42 -12.06 4.35
C ASP A 70 -0.11 -12.13 2.84
N CYS A 71 0.32 -11.00 2.27
CA CYS A 71 0.66 -10.87 0.86
C CYS A 71 1.91 -11.68 0.42
N LYS A 72 2.74 -12.15 1.36
CA LYS A 72 3.85 -13.06 1.04
C LYS A 72 3.36 -14.43 0.57
N THR A 73 2.17 -14.83 0.98
CA THR A 73 1.61 -16.17 0.71
C THR A 73 0.48 -16.13 -0.31
N LYS A 74 -0.37 -15.10 -0.27
CA LYS A 74 -1.50 -14.93 -1.19
C LYS A 74 -1.92 -13.47 -1.29
N VAL A 75 -2.52 -13.09 -2.41
CA VAL A 75 -3.14 -11.76 -2.54
C VAL A 75 -4.40 -11.66 -1.66
N GLY A 76 -4.54 -10.58 -0.90
CA GLY A 76 -5.68 -10.37 0.01
C GLY A 76 -7.02 -10.14 -0.71
N VAL A 77 -6.97 -9.60 -1.93
CA VAL A 77 -8.12 -9.49 -2.84
C VAL A 77 -7.72 -10.08 -4.19
N THR A 78 -8.38 -11.15 -4.58
CA THR A 78 -8.08 -11.86 -5.83
C THR A 78 -8.72 -11.16 -7.03
N LYS A 79 -8.14 -11.41 -8.22
CA LYS A 79 -8.68 -10.89 -9.48
C LYS A 79 -10.14 -11.30 -9.71
N GLU A 80 -10.51 -12.52 -9.36
CA GLU A 80 -11.88 -13.01 -9.53
C GLU A 80 -12.85 -12.33 -8.57
N GLN A 81 -12.45 -12.09 -7.31
CA GLN A 81 -13.23 -11.27 -6.37
C GLN A 81 -13.44 -9.85 -6.90
N THR A 82 -12.39 -9.21 -7.43
CA THR A 82 -12.51 -7.88 -8.05
C THR A 82 -13.45 -7.88 -9.25
N LYS A 83 -13.36 -8.87 -10.15
CA LYS A 83 -14.27 -8.99 -11.30
C LYS A 83 -15.72 -9.16 -10.89
N ALA A 84 -15.98 -9.99 -9.86
CA ALA A 84 -17.33 -10.21 -9.35
C ALA A 84 -17.95 -8.88 -8.84
N LEU A 85 -17.20 -8.09 -8.09
CA LEU A 85 -17.64 -6.77 -7.61
C LEU A 85 -17.93 -5.80 -8.76
N ILE A 86 -17.07 -5.75 -9.78
CA ILE A 86 -17.27 -4.88 -10.96
C ILE A 86 -18.54 -5.29 -11.72
N ASN A 87 -18.78 -6.59 -11.87
CA ASN A 87 -19.96 -7.09 -12.56
C ASN A 87 -21.24 -6.75 -11.79
N ASP A 88 -21.23 -6.89 -10.46
CA ASP A 88 -22.37 -6.50 -9.61
C ASP A 88 -22.71 -5.00 -9.75
N GLN A 89 -21.69 -4.12 -9.70
CA GLN A 89 -21.89 -2.68 -9.90
C GLN A 89 -22.49 -2.33 -11.28
N LYS A 90 -22.09 -3.05 -12.34
CA LYS A 90 -22.65 -2.86 -13.69
C LYS A 90 -24.10 -3.34 -13.78
N SER A 91 -24.46 -4.41 -13.08
CA SER A 91 -25.83 -4.91 -13.04
C SER A 91 -26.78 -4.00 -12.25
N GLN A 92 -26.29 -3.29 -11.23
CA GLN A 92 -27.10 -2.36 -10.45
C GLN A 92 -27.34 -1.02 -11.15
N THR A 93 -26.37 -0.49 -11.89
CA THR A 93 -26.51 0.77 -12.65
C THR A 93 -27.50 0.68 -13.83
N GLY A 94 -27.79 -0.54 -14.31
CA GLY A 94 -28.84 -0.80 -15.32
C GLY A 94 -30.26 -0.97 -14.75
N LYS A 95 -30.43 -0.95 -13.42
CA LYS A 95 -31.72 -1.16 -12.74
C LYS A 95 -32.23 0.18 -12.18
N SER A 96 -32.67 1.07 -13.06
CA SER A 96 -33.42 2.27 -12.63
C SER A 96 -34.64 1.83 -11.84
N ILE A 97 -34.75 2.29 -10.60
CA ILE A 97 -35.94 2.09 -9.76
C ILE A 97 -37.12 2.72 -10.52
N PRO A 98 -38.22 1.99 -10.81
CA PRO A 98 -39.40 2.61 -11.38
C PRO A 98 -39.90 3.65 -10.37
N ALA A 99 -39.97 4.90 -10.80
CA ALA A 99 -40.53 5.97 -9.99
C ALA A 99 -42.01 5.64 -9.71
N THR A 100 -42.33 5.42 -8.44
CA THR A 100 -43.71 5.38 -7.90
C THR A 100 -44.20 6.78 -7.59
#